data_AF-A0A0C9V8B3-F1
#
_entry.id   AF-A0A0C9V8B3-F1
#
_cell.length_a   1.000
_cell.length_b   1.000
_cell.length_c   1.000
_cell.angle_alpha   90.00
_cell.angle_beta   90.00
_cell.angle_gamma   90.00
#
_symmetry.space_group_name_H-M   'P 1'
#
loop_
_entity.id
_entity.type
_entity.pdbx_description
1 polymer ?
#
loop_
_entity_poly.entity_id
_entity_poly.type
_entity_poly.pdbx_seq_one_letter_code
_entity_poly.pdbx_strand_id
1 'polypeptide(L)' 'ETCIKGHRSSACSHTERTLYEIKKKGRPITQCEHCRALRKTRQVHVKCTC' A
#
# COMPACT_ATOMS: atom_id res chain seq x y z
N GLU A 1 -14.44 -3.67 19.42
CA GLU A 1 -13.10 -4.05 18.92
C GLU A 1 -13.15 -4.21 17.39
N THR A 2 -12.18 -3.67 16.67
CA THR A 2 -12.36 -3.26 15.26
C THR A 2 -11.89 -4.32 14.25
N CYS A 3 -12.81 -4.89 13.48
CA CYS A 3 -12.50 -5.73 12.33
C CYS A 3 -11.77 -5.01 11.18
N ILE A 4 -11.73 -3.69 11.25
CA ILE A 4 -11.12 -2.80 10.25
C ILE A 4 -9.61 -2.60 10.57
N LYS A 5 -9.14 -3.06 11.74
CA LYS A 5 -7.74 -3.02 12.17
C LYS A 5 -7.42 -4.26 12.99
N GLY A 6 -7.09 -5.39 12.36
CA GLY A 6 -6.55 -6.52 13.13
C GLY A 6 -6.57 -7.90 12.49
N HIS A 7 -7.25 -8.11 11.36
CA HIS A 7 -7.26 -9.42 10.71
C HIS A 7 -7.36 -9.31 9.19
N ARG A 8 -6.95 -10.37 8.50
CA ARG A 8 -7.04 -10.47 7.04
C ARG A 8 -8.50 -10.59 6.65
N SER A 9 -8.94 -9.82 5.65
CA SER A 9 -10.31 -9.87 5.10
C SER A 9 -10.74 -11.29 4.70
N SER A 10 -9.78 -12.15 4.34
CA SER A 10 -10.00 -13.57 4.01
C SER A 10 -10.35 -14.46 5.20
N ALA A 11 -10.14 -14.02 6.44
CA ALA A 11 -10.42 -14.78 7.67
C ALA A 11 -11.53 -14.13 8.53
N CYS A 12 -12.22 -13.14 7.98
CA CYS A 12 -13.30 -12.42 8.63
C CYS A 12 -14.61 -13.22 8.50
N SER A 13 -15.08 -13.85 9.58
CA SER A 13 -16.32 -14.67 9.63
C SER A 13 -17.55 -13.91 10.14
N HIS A 14 -17.55 -12.57 10.08
CA HIS A 14 -18.68 -11.76 10.51
C HIS A 14 -19.75 -11.72 9.40
N THR A 15 -20.89 -12.37 9.62
CA THR A 15 -22.03 -12.42 8.68
C THR A 15 -23.08 -11.35 8.95
N GLU A 16 -23.05 -10.70 10.12
CA GLU A 16 -24.07 -9.76 10.58
C GLU A 16 -23.91 -8.33 10.05
N ARG A 17 -22.83 -8.03 9.30
CA ARG A 17 -22.53 -6.67 8.84
C ARG A 17 -22.25 -6.63 7.35
N THR A 18 -22.81 -5.62 6.68
CA THR A 18 -22.58 -5.36 5.25
C THR A 18 -21.10 -5.01 5.02
N LEU A 19 -20.40 -5.84 4.25
CA LEU A 19 -19.03 -5.61 3.83
C LEU A 19 -19.01 -4.46 2.82
N TYR A 20 -18.31 -3.38 3.14
CA TYR A 20 -18.03 -2.30 2.20
C TYR A 20 -16.66 -2.54 1.55
N GLU A 21 -16.59 -2.46 0.22
CA GLU A 21 -15.33 -2.56 -0.49
C GLU A 21 -14.49 -1.30 -0.24
N ILE A 22 -13.51 -1.41 0.66
CA ILE A 22 -12.54 -0.35 0.88
C ILE A 22 -11.52 -0.42 -0.27
N LYS A 23 -11.58 0.56 -1.19
CA LYS A 23 -10.56 0.70 -2.22
C LYS A 23 -9.19 0.80 -1.56
N LYS A 24 -8.25 -0.04 -2.01
CA LYS A 24 -6.87 -0.02 -1.53
C LYS A 24 -6.27 1.35 -1.89
N LYS A 25 -6.09 2.22 -0.89
CA LYS A 25 -5.16 3.34 -1.03
C LYS A 25 -3.78 2.72 -1.20
N GLY A 26 -3.25 2.77 -2.43
CA GLY A 26 -1.90 2.30 -2.70
C GLY A 26 -0.91 2.99 -1.76
N ARG A 27 0.21 2.33 -1.46
CA ARG A 27 1.29 2.98 -0.72
C ARG A 27 1.70 4.23 -1.51
N PRO A 28 1.72 5.43 -0.89
CA PRO A 28 2.19 6.63 -1.58
C PRO A 28 3.63 6.40 -2.05
N ILE A 29 3.95 6.96 -3.21
CA ILE A 29 5.29 6.87 -3.75
C ILE A 29 6.27 7.57 -2.80
N THR A 30 7.34 6.88 -2.40
CA THR A 30 8.35 7.38 -1.46
C THR A 30 9.60 7.93 -2.16
N GLN A 31 9.58 8.06 -3.49
CA GLN A 31 10.69 8.56 -4.29
C GLN A 31 10.20 9.58 -5.30
N CYS A 32 10.97 10.63 -5.53
CA CYS A 32 10.70 11.57 -6.62
C CYS A 32 10.82 10.90 -7.99
N GLU A 33 10.26 11.54 -9.00
CA GLU A 33 10.26 11.04 -10.38
C GLU A 33 11.68 10.87 -10.95
N HIS A 34 12.58 11.79 -10.62
CA HIS A 34 13.98 11.72 -11.04
C HIS A 34 14.69 10.46 -10.51
N CYS A 35 14.61 10.18 -9.21
CA CYS A 35 15.24 9.00 -8.61
C CYS A 35 14.61 7.69 -9.11
N ARG A 36 13.30 7.71 -9.43
CA ARG A 36 12.64 6.57 -10.07
C ARG A 36 13.18 6.33 -11.48
N ALA A 37 13.37 7.39 -12.27
CA ALA A 37 13.94 7.29 -13.60
C ALA A 37 15.37 6.73 -13.56
N LEU A 38 16.20 7.18 -12.61
CA LEU A 38 17.56 6.66 -12.41
C LEU A 38 17.59 5.16 -12.06
N ARG A 39 16.65 4.69 -11.22
CA ARG A 39 16.51 3.24 -10.97
C ARG A 39 16.18 2.46 -12.23
N LYS A 40 15.21 2.93 -13.03
CA LYS A 40 14.77 2.21 -14.23
C LYS A 40 15.81 2.23 -15.34
N THR A 41 16.47 3.35 -15.53
CA THR A 41 17.38 3.57 -16.68
C THR A 41 18.80 3.12 -16.38
N ARG A 42 19.26 3.29 -15.13
CA ARG A 42 20.67 3.08 -14.74
C ARG A 42 20.83 2.06 -13.62
N GLN A 43 19.75 1.44 -13.14
CA GLN A 43 19.78 0.44 -12.06
C GLN A 43 20.42 0.97 -10.77
N VAL A 44 20.32 2.28 -10.53
CA VAL A 44 20.94 2.93 -9.36
C VAL A 44 20.03 2.83 -8.14
N HIS A 45 20.43 2.04 -7.14
CA HIS A 45 19.64 1.80 -5.92
C HIS A 45 20.04 2.72 -4.76
N VAL A 46 19.86 4.03 -4.94
CA VAL A 46 20.08 5.01 -3.86
C VAL A 46 18.79 5.34 -3.11
N LYS A 47 18.92 5.76 -1.84
CA LYS A 47 17.84 6.36 -1.05
C LYS A 47 17.55 7.76 -1.64
N CYS A 48 16.30 8.06 -1.96
CA CYS A 48 15.92 9.44 -2.29
C CYS A 48 15.94 10.24 -0.99
N THR A 49 16.80 11.27 -0.96
CA THR A 49 16.89 12.30 0.09
C THR A 49 16.36 13.65 -0.38
N CYS A 50 15.88 13.67 -1.63
CA CYS A 50 14.72 14.41 -2.06
C CYS A 50 13.46 13.94 -1.31
#